data_AF-A0A5C8B219-F1
#
_entry.id   AF-A0A5C8B219-F1
#
_cell.length_a   1.000
_cell.length_b   1.000
_cell.length_c   1.000
_cell.angle_alpha   90.00
_cell.angle_beta   90.00
_cell.angle_gamma   90.00
#
_symmetry.space_group_name_H-M   'P 1'
#
loop_
_entity.id
_entity.type
_entity.pdbx_description
1 polymer ?
#
loop_
_entity_poly.entity_id
_entity_poly.type
_entity_poly.pdbx_seq_one_letter_code
_entity_poly.pdbx_strand_id
1 'polypeptide(L)'
;MEGITMAELVLRPYSSDWPRVFEQVRVELESEFAPTLIRIEHIGSTAVPGLSAKPVIDLALGASILETYEEHIEGLQQRGFNYVNKYEHILPMRRYFIHSGFQGFRIHVHGLITDGELWKQHIYFRDQLRQSSELRLAYERLKIDLAQKHLHEKEKYTEAKAPFIQSVLATMPKSPLSSLKSLGPKSQEMLEAAGIHHLDDLQRLGSVAAYAQVKQVCPKASLNLLWALESALTGMPWQEVSRQHRTTLLLALEDLARRN
;
A
#
# COMPACT_ATOMS: atom_id res chain seq x y z
N MET A 1 -5.22 -40.70 1.34
CA MET A 1 -6.15 -39.59 1.05
C MET A 1 -6.34 -38.82 2.34
N GLU A 2 -5.44 -37.88 2.62
CA GLU A 2 -5.62 -36.96 3.75
C GLU A 2 -6.60 -35.88 3.29
N GLY A 3 -7.82 -35.93 3.84
CA GLY A 3 -8.84 -34.93 3.61
C GLY A 3 -8.32 -33.58 4.11
N ILE A 4 -8.14 -32.64 3.17
CA ILE A 4 -7.91 -31.24 3.49
C ILE A 4 -9.14 -30.76 4.24
N THR A 5 -9.04 -30.64 5.56
CA THR A 5 -10.08 -30.03 6.38
C THR A 5 -10.20 -28.57 5.95
N MET A 6 -11.25 -28.28 5.18
CA MET A 6 -11.61 -26.92 4.76
C MET A 6 -12.00 -26.13 6.00
N ALA A 7 -11.01 -25.56 6.70
CA ALA A 7 -11.24 -24.84 7.95
C ALA A 7 -12.31 -23.77 7.74
N GLU A 8 -13.42 -23.86 8.47
CA GLU A 8 -14.58 -22.98 8.33
C GLU A 8 -14.20 -21.51 8.55
N LEU A 9 -14.87 -20.63 7.82
CA LEU A 9 -14.73 -19.19 7.98
C LEU A 9 -15.43 -18.73 9.26
N VAL A 10 -14.72 -18.75 10.39
CA VAL A 10 -15.27 -18.33 11.69
C VAL A 10 -14.77 -16.93 12.07
N LEU A 11 -15.71 -16.00 12.26
CA LEU A 11 -15.45 -14.71 12.90
C LEU A 11 -15.55 -14.88 14.42
N ARG A 12 -14.65 -14.22 15.14
CA ARG A 12 -14.64 -14.17 16.60
C ARG A 12 -14.84 -12.74 17.09
N PRO A 13 -15.46 -12.55 18.27
CA PRO A 13 -15.46 -11.26 18.95
C PRO A 13 -14.05 -10.72 19.13
N TYR A 14 -13.93 -9.40 19.25
CA TYR A 14 -12.64 -8.75 19.51
C TYR A 14 -11.97 -9.34 20.76
N SER A 15 -10.66 -9.62 20.65
CA SER A 15 -9.85 -10.10 21.77
C SER A 15 -8.66 -9.18 22.04
N SER A 16 -8.39 -8.91 23.32
CA SER A 16 -7.18 -8.22 23.78
C SER A 16 -5.90 -9.02 23.54
N ASP A 17 -6.00 -10.31 23.21
CA ASP A 17 -4.84 -11.10 22.79
C ASP A 17 -4.27 -10.63 21.46
N TRP A 18 -5.10 -10.08 20.57
CA TRP A 18 -4.65 -9.67 19.24
C TRP A 18 -3.58 -8.58 19.25
N PRO A 19 -3.74 -7.43 19.95
CA PRO A 19 -2.67 -6.46 20.07
C PRO A 19 -1.44 -7.01 20.82
N ARG A 20 -1.63 -7.91 21.80
CA ARG A 20 -0.51 -8.55 22.51
C ARG A 20 0.33 -9.43 21.59
N VAL A 21 -0.32 -10.24 20.75
CA VAL A 21 0.37 -11.13 19.79
C VAL A 21 1.02 -10.31 18.68
N PHE A 22 0.36 -9.26 18.19
CA PHE A 22 0.97 -8.29 17.28
C PHE A 22 2.29 -7.75 17.84
N GLU A 23 2.30 -7.33 19.10
CA GLU A 23 3.47 -6.75 19.75
C GLU A 23 4.64 -7.74 19.85
N GLN A 24 4.35 -9.02 20.11
CA GLN A 24 5.36 -10.07 20.13
C GLN A 24 5.95 -10.32 18.73
N VAL A 25 5.10 -10.36 17.69
CA VAL A 25 5.56 -10.46 16.30
C VAL A 25 6.40 -9.24 15.91
N ARG A 26 6.00 -8.04 16.34
CA ARG A 26 6.72 -6.79 16.08
C ARG A 26 8.16 -6.88 16.58
N VAL A 27 8.37 -7.36 17.80
CA VAL A 27 9.71 -7.55 18.39
C VAL A 27 10.55 -8.56 17.60
N GLU A 28 9.98 -9.69 17.19
CA GLU A 28 10.69 -10.69 16.38
C GLU A 28 11.14 -10.14 15.03
N LEU A 29 10.26 -9.38 14.36
CA LEU A 29 10.60 -8.75 13.09
C LEU A 29 11.64 -7.64 13.29
N GLU A 30 11.49 -6.77 14.29
CA GLU A 30 12.51 -5.74 14.60
C GLU A 30 13.89 -6.34 14.85
N SER A 31 13.96 -7.49 15.54
CA SER A 31 15.23 -8.20 15.77
C SER A 31 15.82 -8.79 14.48
N GLU A 32 14.99 -9.25 13.54
CA GLU A 32 15.47 -9.84 12.29
C GLU A 32 16.03 -8.78 11.34
N PHE A 33 15.39 -7.61 11.28
CA PHE A 33 15.79 -6.55 10.36
C PHE A 33 16.90 -5.65 10.91
N ALA A 34 17.23 -5.73 12.20
CA ALA A 34 18.27 -4.89 12.79
C ALA A 34 19.64 -5.08 12.10
N PRO A 35 20.40 -4.00 11.82
CA PRO A 35 20.16 -2.60 12.19
C PRO A 35 19.33 -1.79 11.17
N THR A 36 18.78 -2.43 10.14
CA THR A 36 17.96 -1.76 9.12
C THR A 36 16.70 -1.16 9.76
N LEU A 37 16.47 0.12 9.51
CA LEU A 37 15.28 0.80 10.01
C LEU A 37 14.05 0.34 9.23
N ILE A 38 13.09 -0.23 9.97
CA ILE A 38 11.78 -0.63 9.46
C ILE A 38 10.68 0.03 10.30
N ARG A 39 9.49 0.17 9.71
CA ARG A 39 8.27 0.57 10.42
C ARG A 39 7.31 -0.60 10.46
N ILE A 40 6.66 -0.85 11.60
CA ILE A 40 5.70 -1.95 11.74
C ILE A 40 4.40 -1.41 12.30
N GLU A 41 3.30 -1.73 11.64
CA GLU A 41 1.96 -1.29 12.03
C GLU A 41 1.01 -2.48 12.08
N HIS A 42 0.20 -2.56 13.14
CA HIS A 42 -0.91 -3.52 13.21
C HIS A 42 -2.00 -3.04 12.27
N ILE A 43 -2.39 -3.87 11.30
CA ILE A 43 -3.42 -3.56 10.31
C ILE A 43 -4.51 -4.65 10.30
N GLY A 44 -5.43 -4.56 9.35
CA GLY A 44 -6.53 -5.51 9.22
C GLY A 44 -7.59 -5.35 10.32
N SER A 45 -8.53 -6.31 10.39
CA SER A 45 -9.65 -6.21 11.34
C SER A 45 -9.23 -6.41 12.79
N THR A 46 -8.18 -7.21 13.04
CA THR A 46 -7.71 -7.48 14.40
C THR A 46 -7.01 -6.28 15.04
N ALA A 47 -6.62 -5.29 14.25
CA ALA A 47 -6.12 -4.01 14.73
C ALA A 47 -7.21 -3.04 15.18
N VAL A 48 -8.50 -3.34 14.99
CA VAL A 48 -9.61 -2.43 15.31
C VAL A 48 -10.31 -2.89 16.59
N PRO A 49 -10.15 -2.17 17.72
CA PRO A 49 -10.83 -2.51 18.97
C PRO A 49 -12.35 -2.63 18.79
N GLY A 50 -12.92 -3.69 19.34
CA GLY A 50 -14.36 -3.97 19.30
C GLY A 50 -14.90 -4.51 17.97
N LEU A 51 -14.06 -4.75 16.95
CA LEU A 51 -14.49 -5.32 15.67
C LEU A 51 -14.29 -6.84 15.64
N SER A 52 -15.35 -7.60 15.37
CA SER A 52 -15.24 -9.05 15.17
C SER A 52 -14.43 -9.38 13.92
N ALA A 53 -13.57 -10.39 13.99
CA ALA A 53 -12.62 -10.71 12.92
C ALA A 53 -12.30 -12.19 12.85
N LYS A 54 -11.73 -12.62 11.72
CA LYS A 54 -10.96 -13.86 11.69
C LYS A 54 -9.75 -13.66 12.62
N PRO A 55 -9.36 -14.66 13.43
CA PRO A 55 -8.23 -14.56 14.34
C PRO A 55 -6.90 -14.68 13.56
N VAL A 56 -6.65 -13.72 12.67
CA VAL A 56 -5.44 -13.57 11.86
C VAL A 56 -4.88 -12.19 12.16
N ILE A 57 -3.60 -12.14 12.54
CA ILE A 57 -2.91 -10.88 12.82
C ILE A 57 -2.26 -10.41 11.53
N ASP A 58 -2.72 -9.28 11.01
CA ASP A 58 -2.18 -8.67 9.78
C ASP A 58 -1.23 -7.52 10.16
N LEU A 59 -0.03 -7.49 9.59
CA LEU A 59 0.97 -6.46 9.83
C LEU A 59 1.37 -5.79 8.52
N ALA A 60 1.47 -4.46 8.54
CA ALA A 60 2.23 -3.73 7.54
C ALA A 60 3.66 -3.57 8.05
N LEU A 61 4.61 -4.14 7.32
CA LEU A 61 6.03 -4.01 7.53
C LEU A 61 6.55 -3.06 6.44
N GLY A 62 7.14 -1.94 6.83
CA GLY A 62 7.50 -0.82 5.97
C GLY A 62 9.00 -0.64 5.87
N ALA A 63 9.52 -0.59 4.64
CA ALA A 63 10.92 -0.34 4.30
C ALA A 63 10.99 0.65 3.14
N SER A 64 12.16 1.21 2.86
CA SER A 64 12.33 2.18 1.76
C SER A 64 12.29 1.52 0.37
N ILE A 65 12.73 0.26 0.27
CA ILE A 65 12.83 -0.51 -0.97
C ILE A 65 12.44 -1.98 -0.70
N LEU A 66 12.12 -2.74 -1.75
CA LEU A 66 11.63 -4.13 -1.61
C LEU A 66 12.76 -5.11 -1.34
N GLU A 67 13.95 -4.82 -1.85
CA GLU A 67 15.19 -5.58 -1.72
C GLU A 67 15.54 -5.82 -0.26
N THR A 68 15.20 -4.87 0.62
CA THR A 68 15.31 -5.02 2.07
C THR A 68 14.62 -6.29 2.57
N TYR A 69 13.45 -6.65 2.03
CA TYR A 69 12.77 -7.89 2.41
C TYR A 69 13.38 -9.11 1.76
N GLU A 70 13.81 -8.96 0.51
CA GLU A 70 14.37 -10.05 -0.29
C GLU A 70 15.65 -10.60 0.34
N GLU A 71 16.49 -9.70 0.87
CA GLU A 71 17.70 -10.04 1.64
C GLU A 71 17.40 -10.80 2.95
N HIS A 72 16.20 -10.65 3.52
CA HIS A 72 15.81 -11.27 4.79
C HIS A 72 14.85 -12.47 4.62
N ILE A 73 14.58 -12.91 3.39
CA ILE A 73 13.65 -14.03 3.14
C ILE A 73 14.09 -15.28 3.90
N GLU A 74 15.36 -15.68 3.79
CA GLU A 74 15.86 -16.90 4.41
C GLU A 74 15.80 -16.86 5.94
N GLY A 75 16.20 -15.74 6.55
CA GLY A 75 16.16 -15.56 8.00
C GLY A 75 14.74 -15.55 8.55
N LEU A 76 13.81 -14.90 7.86
CA LEU A 76 12.37 -14.95 8.19
C LEU A 76 11.79 -16.36 8.07
N GLN A 77 12.16 -17.13 7.04
CA GLN A 77 11.72 -18.52 6.89
C GLN A 77 12.21 -19.41 8.03
N GLN A 78 13.43 -19.23 8.51
CA GLN A 78 13.96 -19.96 9.67
C GLN A 78 13.17 -19.67 10.96
N ARG A 79 12.54 -18.49 11.05
CA ARG A 79 11.63 -18.10 12.14
C ARG A 79 10.17 -18.46 11.88
N GLY A 80 9.88 -19.24 10.84
CA GLY A 80 8.54 -19.71 10.49
C GLY A 80 7.69 -18.73 9.66
N PHE A 81 8.24 -17.59 9.24
CA PHE A 81 7.59 -16.66 8.32
C PHE A 81 7.85 -17.10 6.87
N ASN A 82 6.91 -17.85 6.31
CA ASN A 82 7.03 -18.41 4.97
C ASN A 82 6.72 -17.34 3.92
N TYR A 83 7.65 -17.10 3.01
CA TYR A 83 7.47 -16.19 1.89
C TYR A 83 6.51 -16.76 0.83
N VAL A 84 5.61 -15.91 0.31
CA VAL A 84 4.55 -16.26 -0.63
C VAL A 84 4.57 -15.31 -1.82
N ASN A 85 5.29 -15.71 -2.87
CA ASN A 85 5.45 -14.94 -4.11
C ASN A 85 4.27 -15.06 -5.11
N LYS A 86 3.30 -15.96 -4.83
CA LYS A 86 2.17 -16.27 -5.73
C LYS A 86 1.43 -15.03 -6.27
N TYR A 87 1.38 -13.93 -5.52
CA TYR A 87 0.57 -12.76 -5.84
C TYR A 87 1.38 -11.56 -6.37
N GLU A 88 2.68 -11.68 -6.57
CA GLU A 88 3.54 -10.54 -6.93
C GLU A 88 3.31 -10.01 -8.34
N HIS A 89 2.83 -10.86 -9.25
CA HIS A 89 2.40 -10.43 -10.58
C HIS A 89 1.19 -9.47 -10.54
N ILE A 90 0.40 -9.50 -9.46
CA ILE A 90 -0.77 -8.60 -9.25
C ILE A 90 -0.40 -7.45 -8.31
N LEU A 91 0.48 -7.72 -7.33
CA LEU A 91 0.91 -6.77 -6.31
C LEU A 91 2.45 -6.71 -6.28
N PRO A 92 3.10 -6.11 -7.30
CA PRO A 92 4.55 -6.13 -7.44
C PRO A 92 5.26 -5.35 -6.35
N MET A 93 4.59 -4.33 -5.79
CA MET A 93 5.08 -3.49 -4.69
C MET A 93 4.86 -4.09 -3.30
N ARG A 94 4.62 -5.40 -3.22
CA ARG A 94 4.42 -6.11 -1.96
C ARG A 94 5.28 -7.37 -1.92
N ARG A 95 5.89 -7.63 -0.76
CA ARG A 95 6.41 -8.95 -0.38
C ARG A 95 5.53 -9.51 0.73
N TYR A 96 5.17 -10.78 0.67
CA TYR A 96 4.14 -11.34 1.54
C TYR A 96 4.64 -12.57 2.28
N PHE A 97 4.48 -12.57 3.60
CA PHE A 97 4.92 -13.66 4.47
C PHE A 97 3.77 -14.16 5.35
N ILE A 98 3.76 -15.47 5.61
CA ILE A 98 2.76 -16.11 6.47
C ILE A 98 3.45 -16.95 7.54
N HIS A 99 3.09 -16.69 8.79
CA HIS A 99 3.35 -17.61 9.90
C HIS A 99 2.06 -18.36 10.25
N SER A 100 2.09 -19.69 10.28
CA SER A 100 0.86 -20.50 10.41
C SER A 100 0.32 -20.63 11.84
N GLY A 101 1.17 -20.48 12.86
CA GLY A 101 0.77 -20.67 14.26
C GLY A 101 1.62 -19.96 15.32
N PHE A 102 2.01 -18.70 15.08
CA PHE A 102 2.80 -17.93 16.06
C PHE A 102 1.95 -17.69 17.31
N GLN A 103 2.35 -18.25 18.45
CA GLN A 103 1.55 -18.21 19.69
C GLN A 103 0.10 -18.69 19.50
N GLY A 104 -0.13 -19.64 18.59
CA GLY A 104 -1.45 -20.16 18.26
C GLY A 104 -2.26 -19.30 17.27
N PHE A 105 -1.69 -18.22 16.74
CA PHE A 105 -2.32 -17.34 15.75
C PHE A 105 -1.64 -17.46 14.39
N ARG A 106 -2.46 -17.31 13.34
CA ARG A 106 -1.93 -17.08 11.99
C ARG A 106 -1.52 -15.62 11.85
N ILE A 107 -0.35 -15.38 11.30
CA ILE A 107 0.21 -14.06 11.08
C ILE A 107 0.40 -13.83 9.59
N HIS A 108 -0.03 -12.68 9.10
CA HIS A 108 0.14 -12.20 7.74
C HIS A 108 1.01 -10.94 7.79
N VAL A 109 2.17 -10.97 7.15
CA VAL A 109 3.08 -9.81 7.08
C VAL A 109 3.11 -9.30 5.64
N HIS A 110 2.69 -8.05 5.48
CA HIS A 110 2.73 -7.33 4.22
C HIS A 110 3.97 -6.42 4.24
N GLY A 111 5.05 -6.84 3.59
CA GLY A 111 6.21 -6.01 3.29
C GLY A 111 5.85 -5.00 2.20
N LEU A 112 5.95 -3.70 2.51
CA LEU A 112 5.45 -2.59 1.72
C LEU A 112 6.44 -1.43 1.72
N ILE A 113 6.38 -0.57 0.70
CA ILE A 113 7.11 0.69 0.73
C ILE A 113 6.50 1.59 1.81
N THR A 114 7.34 2.05 2.74
CA THR A 114 6.96 3.01 3.78
C THR A 114 6.34 4.25 3.13
N ASP A 115 5.17 4.66 3.62
CA ASP A 115 4.38 5.79 3.08
C ASP A 115 4.01 5.66 1.58
N GLY A 116 4.19 4.49 0.99
CA GLY A 116 3.66 4.13 -0.32
C GLY A 116 2.14 3.94 -0.29
N GLU A 117 1.54 3.77 -1.47
CA GLU A 117 0.08 3.72 -1.62
C GLU A 117 -0.57 2.60 -0.81
N LEU A 118 -0.09 1.35 -0.96
CA LEU A 118 -0.63 0.20 -0.23
C LEU A 118 -0.47 0.37 1.29
N TRP A 119 0.65 0.93 1.75
CA TRP A 119 0.88 1.25 3.16
C TRP A 119 -0.18 2.23 3.67
N LYS A 120 -0.34 3.36 2.98
CA LYS A 120 -1.33 4.40 3.32
C LYS A 120 -2.74 3.85 3.33
N GLN A 121 -3.13 3.06 2.33
CA GLN A 121 -4.45 2.45 2.26
C GLN A 121 -4.75 1.54 3.47
N HIS A 122 -3.80 0.68 3.85
CA HIS A 122 -3.98 -0.20 5.01
C HIS A 122 -4.15 0.58 6.32
N ILE A 123 -3.31 1.58 6.53
CA ILE A 123 -3.35 2.45 7.72
C ILE A 123 -4.63 3.29 7.74
N TYR A 124 -4.96 3.93 6.63
CA TYR A 124 -6.16 4.76 6.50
C TYR A 124 -7.42 3.97 6.76
N PHE A 125 -7.59 2.79 6.12
CA PHE A 125 -8.77 1.96 6.33
C PHE A 125 -8.92 1.53 7.79
N ARG A 126 -7.83 1.09 8.44
CA ARG A 126 -7.80 0.76 9.87
C ARG A 126 -8.27 1.94 10.71
N ASP A 127 -7.71 3.12 10.47
CA ASP A 127 -7.95 4.29 11.30
C ASP A 127 -9.37 4.84 11.09
N GLN A 128 -9.93 4.77 9.88
CA GLN A 128 -11.35 5.09 9.65
C GLN A 128 -12.29 4.19 10.47
N LEU A 129 -12.00 2.88 10.54
CA LEU A 129 -12.79 1.95 11.37
C LEU A 129 -12.57 2.16 12.87
N ARG A 130 -11.42 2.66 13.31
CA ARG A 130 -11.17 3.00 14.72
C ARG A 130 -11.90 4.28 15.14
N GLN A 131 -12.00 5.25 14.23
CA GLN A 131 -12.56 6.58 14.51
C GLN A 131 -14.09 6.64 14.36
N SER A 132 -14.68 5.80 13.50
CA SER A 132 -16.12 5.78 13.25
C SER A 132 -16.76 4.47 13.70
N SER A 133 -17.57 4.54 14.76
CA SER A 133 -18.37 3.40 15.22
C SER A 133 -19.38 2.93 14.17
N GLU A 134 -19.94 3.86 13.40
CA GLU A 134 -20.87 3.56 12.30
C GLU A 134 -20.19 2.75 11.20
N LEU A 135 -19.03 3.20 10.68
CA LEU A 135 -18.28 2.47 9.67
C LEU A 135 -17.83 1.10 10.19
N ARG A 136 -17.39 1.02 11.44
CA ARG A 136 -17.01 -0.24 12.10
C ARG A 136 -18.16 -1.23 12.13
N LEU A 137 -19.35 -0.79 12.58
CA LEU A 137 -20.55 -1.64 12.64
C LEU A 137 -21.04 -2.03 11.24
N ALA A 138 -21.00 -1.12 10.27
CA ALA A 138 -21.35 -1.42 8.88
C ALA A 138 -20.43 -2.51 8.30
N TYR A 139 -19.12 -2.36 8.51
CA TYR A 139 -18.14 -3.35 8.06
C TYR A 139 -18.27 -4.70 8.78
N GLU A 140 -18.60 -4.68 10.08
CA GLU A 140 -18.86 -5.91 10.83
C GLU A 140 -20.06 -6.68 10.29
N ARG A 141 -21.20 -5.99 10.08
CA ARG A 141 -22.41 -6.58 9.51
C ARG A 141 -22.14 -7.19 8.13
N LEU A 142 -21.43 -6.47 7.27
CA LEU A 142 -21.01 -6.98 5.97
C LEU A 142 -20.21 -8.27 6.11
N LYS A 143 -19.21 -8.31 6.99
CA LYS A 143 -18.38 -9.51 7.19
C LYS A 143 -19.19 -10.69 7.71
N ILE A 144 -20.15 -10.47 8.60
CA ILE A 144 -21.02 -11.53 9.12
C ILE A 144 -21.88 -12.11 7.99
N ASP A 145 -22.53 -11.25 7.20
CA ASP A 145 -23.36 -11.66 6.05
C ASP A 145 -22.53 -12.42 4.99
N LEU A 146 -21.35 -11.90 4.64
CA LEU A 146 -20.45 -12.57 3.69
C LEU A 146 -19.90 -13.89 4.23
N ALA A 147 -19.64 -13.99 5.54
CA ALA A 147 -19.16 -15.23 6.15
C ALA A 147 -20.22 -16.33 6.12
N GLN A 148 -21.51 -15.96 6.27
CA GLN A 148 -22.63 -16.88 6.10
C GLN A 148 -22.80 -17.33 4.64
N LYS A 149 -22.67 -16.40 3.69
CA LYS A 149 -22.81 -16.68 2.25
C LYS A 149 -21.66 -17.49 1.64
N HIS A 150 -20.45 -17.36 2.18
CA HIS A 150 -19.23 -17.95 1.62
C HIS A 150 -18.47 -18.84 2.63
N LEU A 151 -19.21 -19.65 3.40
CA LEU A 151 -18.68 -20.44 4.53
C LEU A 151 -17.44 -21.29 4.18
N HIS A 152 -17.40 -21.84 2.96
CA HIS A 152 -16.31 -22.68 2.46
C HIS A 152 -15.47 -22.03 1.35
N GLU A 153 -15.73 -20.77 1.01
CA GLU A 153 -15.13 -20.07 -0.15
C GLU A 153 -14.39 -18.81 0.32
N LYS A 154 -13.22 -19.01 0.94
CA LYS A 154 -12.45 -17.93 1.59
C LYS A 154 -12.01 -16.84 0.61
N GLU A 155 -11.70 -17.22 -0.62
CA GLU A 155 -11.34 -16.34 -1.72
C GLU A 155 -12.52 -15.42 -2.06
N LYS A 156 -13.71 -15.99 -2.30
CA LYS A 156 -14.93 -15.21 -2.57
C LYS A 156 -15.30 -14.27 -1.42
N TYR A 157 -15.18 -14.74 -0.17
CA TYR A 157 -15.36 -13.87 1.00
C TYR A 157 -14.38 -12.68 0.99
N THR A 158 -13.14 -12.90 0.57
CA THR A 158 -12.12 -11.84 0.52
C THR A 158 -12.43 -10.82 -0.57
N GLU A 159 -12.79 -11.30 -1.76
CA GLU A 159 -13.18 -10.48 -2.91
C GLU A 159 -14.46 -9.67 -2.66
N ALA A 160 -15.48 -10.29 -2.05
CA ALA A 160 -16.77 -9.65 -1.81
C ALA A 160 -16.71 -8.47 -0.83
N LYS A 161 -15.64 -8.33 -0.03
CA LYS A 161 -15.42 -7.14 0.81
C LYS A 161 -14.85 -5.94 0.03
N ALA A 162 -14.29 -6.17 -1.15
CA ALA A 162 -13.55 -5.15 -1.90
C ALA A 162 -14.38 -3.88 -2.16
N PRO A 163 -15.67 -3.94 -2.55
CA PRO A 163 -16.45 -2.72 -2.79
C PRO A 163 -16.57 -1.81 -1.57
N PHE A 164 -16.77 -2.37 -0.38
CA PHE A 164 -16.85 -1.59 0.86
C PHE A 164 -15.49 -1.00 1.24
N ILE A 165 -14.42 -1.79 1.10
CA ILE A 165 -13.07 -1.29 1.39
C ILE A 165 -12.74 -0.13 0.42
N GLN A 166 -13.04 -0.29 -0.87
CA GLN A 166 -12.85 0.73 -1.88
C GLN A 166 -13.68 1.99 -1.61
N SER A 167 -14.93 1.87 -1.14
CA SER A 167 -15.73 3.05 -0.81
C SER A 167 -15.17 3.86 0.35
N VAL A 168 -14.56 3.20 1.34
CA VAL A 168 -13.86 3.89 2.43
C VAL A 168 -12.53 4.48 1.93
N LEU A 169 -11.74 3.74 1.14
CA LEU A 169 -10.49 4.26 0.60
C LEU A 169 -10.71 5.44 -0.37
N ALA A 170 -11.86 5.52 -1.03
CA ALA A 170 -12.22 6.65 -1.89
C ALA A 170 -12.36 7.98 -1.12
N THR A 171 -12.53 7.94 0.21
CA THR A 171 -12.53 9.15 1.06
C THR A 171 -11.14 9.54 1.54
N MET A 172 -10.10 8.77 1.21
CA MET A 172 -8.72 9.06 1.60
C MET A 172 -8.31 10.42 1.05
N PRO A 173 -7.82 11.35 1.89
CA PRO A 173 -7.38 12.65 1.42
C PRO A 173 -6.19 12.45 0.50
N LYS A 174 -6.33 12.94 -0.73
CA LYS A 174 -5.25 12.92 -1.70
C LYS A 174 -4.28 14.06 -1.40
N SER A 175 -2.98 13.79 -1.52
CA SER A 175 -1.97 14.83 -1.24
C SER A 175 -2.05 15.92 -2.32
N PRO A 176 -2.32 17.18 -1.97
CA PRO A 176 -2.41 18.25 -2.96
C PRO A 176 -1.04 18.50 -3.57
N LEU A 177 -0.99 18.95 -4.83
CA LEU A 177 0.28 19.30 -5.48
C LEU A 177 1.07 20.38 -4.72
N SER A 178 0.39 21.20 -3.92
CA SER A 178 1.01 22.22 -3.06
C SER A 178 1.92 21.66 -1.97
N SER A 179 1.80 20.38 -1.59
CA SER A 179 2.73 19.75 -0.65
C SER A 179 4.09 19.39 -1.28
N LEU A 180 4.21 19.48 -2.60
CA LEU A 180 5.43 19.11 -3.33
C LEU A 180 6.38 20.31 -3.41
N LYS A 181 7.44 20.26 -2.59
CA LYS A 181 8.44 21.35 -2.49
C LYS A 181 9.13 21.68 -3.82
N SER A 182 9.20 20.72 -4.75
CA SER A 182 9.80 20.91 -6.07
C SER A 182 8.91 21.69 -7.06
N LEU A 183 7.61 21.86 -6.76
CA LEU A 183 6.65 22.50 -7.65
C LEU A 183 6.25 23.89 -7.15
N GLY A 184 6.73 24.93 -7.82
CA GLY A 184 6.28 26.30 -7.58
C GLY A 184 4.84 26.55 -8.05
N PRO A 185 4.21 27.67 -7.63
CA PRO A 185 2.80 27.97 -7.92
C PRO A 185 2.44 27.90 -9.41
N LYS A 186 3.34 28.37 -10.30
CA LYS A 186 3.07 28.34 -11.74
C LYS A 186 3.03 26.92 -12.31
N SER A 187 3.86 26.02 -11.79
CA SER A 187 3.82 24.61 -12.16
C SER A 187 2.53 23.96 -11.70
N GLN A 188 2.03 24.32 -10.51
CA GLN A 188 0.76 23.83 -9.98
C GLN A 188 -0.42 24.27 -10.85
N GLU A 189 -0.50 25.55 -11.22
CA GLU A 189 -1.53 26.05 -12.16
C GLU A 189 -1.53 25.30 -13.50
N MET A 190 -0.33 25.02 -14.05
CA MET A 190 -0.20 24.28 -15.31
C MET A 190 -0.68 22.82 -15.18
N LEU A 191 -0.43 22.18 -14.04
CA LEU A 191 -0.88 20.82 -13.75
C LEU A 191 -2.40 20.77 -13.53
N GLU A 192 -2.95 21.73 -12.77
CA GLU A 192 -4.39 21.83 -12.55
C GLU A 192 -5.14 22.06 -13.87
N ALA A 193 -4.63 22.94 -14.75
CA ALA A 193 -5.19 23.15 -16.08
C ALA A 193 -5.14 21.89 -16.96
N ALA A 194 -4.21 20.97 -16.66
CA ALA A 194 -4.09 19.69 -17.32
C ALA A 194 -4.94 18.59 -16.67
N GLY A 195 -5.69 18.89 -15.61
CA GLY A 195 -6.51 17.91 -14.86
C GLY A 195 -5.71 17.05 -13.88
N ILE A 196 -4.49 17.47 -13.52
CA ILE A 196 -3.63 16.82 -12.53
C ILE A 196 -3.73 17.64 -11.25
N HIS A 197 -4.41 17.11 -10.24
CA HIS A 197 -4.75 17.89 -9.03
C HIS A 197 -4.03 17.39 -7.78
N HIS A 198 -3.55 16.15 -7.78
CA HIS A 198 -2.96 15.50 -6.63
C HIS A 198 -1.67 14.77 -6.98
N LEU A 199 -0.84 14.49 -5.96
CA LEU A 199 0.36 13.67 -6.12
C LEU A 199 0.03 12.30 -6.73
N ASP A 200 -1.08 11.68 -6.35
CA ASP A 200 -1.46 10.36 -6.86
C ASP A 200 -1.73 10.39 -8.37
N ASP A 201 -2.24 11.50 -8.89
CA ASP A 201 -2.42 11.70 -10.34
C ASP A 201 -1.06 11.74 -11.03
N LEU A 202 -0.08 12.42 -10.43
CA LEU A 202 1.29 12.50 -10.93
C LEU A 202 2.02 11.14 -10.84
N GLN A 203 1.87 10.40 -9.74
CA GLN A 203 2.46 9.07 -9.56
C GLN A 203 1.90 8.07 -10.57
N ARG A 204 0.59 8.11 -10.83
CA ARG A 204 -0.07 7.24 -11.82
C ARG A 204 0.37 7.55 -13.25
N LEU A 205 0.54 8.83 -13.61
CA LEU A 205 0.95 9.24 -14.94
C LEU A 205 2.46 9.07 -15.18
N GLY A 206 3.27 9.29 -14.14
CA GLY A 206 4.71 9.51 -14.28
C GLY A 206 5.03 10.91 -14.81
N SER A 207 6.29 11.33 -14.67
CA SER A 207 6.75 12.68 -15.00
C SER A 207 6.59 13.02 -16.49
N VAL A 208 6.90 12.08 -17.38
CA VAL A 208 6.88 12.27 -18.84
C VAL A 208 5.46 12.44 -19.38
N ALA A 209 4.53 11.55 -19.02
CA ALA A 209 3.16 11.64 -19.49
C ALA A 209 2.44 12.85 -18.89
N ALA A 210 2.68 13.15 -17.61
CA ALA A 210 2.16 14.36 -16.97
C ALA A 210 2.66 15.63 -17.69
N TYR A 211 3.95 15.70 -18.02
CA TYR A 211 4.50 16.82 -18.80
C TYR A 211 3.88 16.93 -20.19
N ALA A 212 3.71 15.82 -20.90
CA ALA A 212 3.08 15.80 -22.22
C ALA A 212 1.62 16.28 -22.16
N GLN A 213 0.86 15.87 -21.15
CA GLN A 213 -0.51 16.33 -20.91
C GLN A 213 -0.56 17.84 -20.63
N VAL A 214 0.36 18.34 -19.81
CA VAL A 214 0.50 19.79 -19.59
C VAL A 214 0.84 20.52 -20.89
N LYS A 215 1.69 19.96 -21.75
CA LYS A 215 2.05 20.59 -23.04
C LYS A 215 0.88 20.76 -23.99
N GLN A 216 -0.13 19.90 -23.93
CA GLN A 216 -1.34 20.00 -24.75
C GLN A 216 -2.18 21.23 -24.36
N VAL A 217 -2.29 21.55 -23.07
CA VAL A 217 -3.06 22.70 -22.56
C VAL A 217 -2.21 23.97 -22.41
N CYS A 218 -0.92 23.82 -22.16
CA CYS A 218 0.06 24.88 -21.93
C CYS A 218 1.30 24.68 -22.83
N PRO A 219 1.23 25.03 -24.13
CA PRO A 219 2.33 24.80 -25.08
C PRO A 219 3.65 25.45 -24.69
N LYS A 220 3.61 26.53 -23.89
CA LYS A 220 4.78 27.27 -23.40
C LYS A 220 5.49 26.62 -22.20
N ALA A 221 4.98 25.52 -21.63
CA ALA A 221 5.63 24.83 -20.51
C ALA A 221 7.10 24.51 -20.84
N SER A 222 8.04 24.79 -19.94
CA SER A 222 9.47 24.54 -20.19
C SER A 222 9.88 23.14 -19.70
N LEU A 223 11.02 22.64 -20.17
CA LEU A 223 11.60 21.39 -19.67
C LEU A 223 11.89 21.41 -18.16
N ASN A 224 12.01 22.60 -17.55
CA ASN A 224 12.14 22.70 -16.10
C ASN A 224 10.94 22.11 -15.36
N LEU A 225 9.75 22.14 -15.98
CA LEU A 225 8.60 21.44 -15.43
C LEU A 225 8.84 19.92 -15.41
N LEU A 226 9.34 19.33 -16.50
CA LEU A 226 9.64 17.89 -16.55
C LEU A 226 10.64 17.49 -15.45
N TRP A 227 11.69 18.28 -15.22
CA TRP A 227 12.66 18.02 -14.15
C TRP A 227 12.02 18.14 -12.76
N ALA A 228 11.15 19.12 -12.56
CA ALA A 228 10.46 19.33 -11.29
C ALA A 228 9.46 18.21 -10.98
N LEU A 229 8.77 17.68 -12.01
CA LEU A 229 7.86 16.54 -11.88
C LEU A 229 8.61 15.26 -11.52
N GLU A 230 9.72 14.98 -12.20
CA GLU A 230 10.56 13.83 -11.87
C GLU A 230 11.18 13.98 -10.47
N SER A 231 11.63 15.19 -10.11
CA SER A 231 12.09 15.51 -8.76
C SER A 231 11.00 15.27 -7.70
N ALA A 232 9.75 15.61 -8.00
CA ALA A 232 8.60 15.36 -7.11
C ALA A 232 8.34 13.86 -6.90
N LEU A 233 8.57 13.04 -7.93
CA LEU A 233 8.34 11.59 -7.87
C LEU A 233 9.48 10.81 -7.22
N THR A 234 10.72 11.23 -7.46
CA THR A 234 11.92 10.52 -7.01
C THR A 234 12.47 11.05 -5.69
N GLY A 235 12.08 12.26 -5.28
CA GLY A 235 12.69 12.98 -4.16
C GLY A 235 14.08 13.53 -4.45
N MET A 236 14.64 13.29 -5.64
CA MET A 236 15.94 13.80 -6.06
C MET A 236 15.86 15.31 -6.34
N PRO A 237 16.88 16.12 -6.02
CA PRO A 237 16.92 17.54 -6.42
C PRO A 237 16.81 17.71 -7.94
N TRP A 238 16.00 18.66 -8.41
CA TRP A 238 15.75 18.84 -9.85
C TRP A 238 17.02 19.12 -10.67
N GLN A 239 18.05 19.73 -10.05
CA GLN A 239 19.35 19.96 -10.67
C GLN A 239 20.04 18.63 -11.00
N GLU A 240 19.95 17.65 -10.09
CA GLU A 240 20.55 16.34 -10.28
C GLU A 240 19.78 15.52 -11.32
N VAL A 241 18.44 15.56 -11.27
CA VAL A 241 17.56 15.00 -12.32
C VAL A 241 17.94 15.54 -13.70
N SER A 242 18.08 16.86 -13.83
CA SER A 242 18.40 17.51 -15.11
C SER A 242 19.79 17.17 -15.64
N ARG A 243 20.67 16.61 -14.80
CA ARG A 243 22.01 16.16 -15.18
C ARG A 243 22.03 14.66 -15.48
N GLN A 244 21.43 13.84 -14.63
CA GLN A 244 21.54 12.38 -14.69
C GLN A 244 20.42 11.74 -15.52
N HIS A 245 19.18 12.23 -15.43
CA HIS A 245 18.01 11.59 -16.05
C HIS A 245 17.59 12.26 -17.37
N ARG A 246 18.20 13.40 -17.73
CA ARG A 246 17.82 14.22 -18.89
C ARG A 246 17.67 13.42 -20.18
N THR A 247 18.69 12.64 -20.56
CA THR A 247 18.67 11.89 -21.83
C THR A 247 17.54 10.87 -21.83
N THR A 248 17.40 10.08 -20.76
CA THR A 248 16.36 9.07 -20.61
C THR A 248 14.96 9.67 -20.69
N LEU A 249 14.71 10.77 -19.98
CA LEU A 249 13.41 11.43 -19.95
C LEU A 249 13.03 12.06 -21.30
N LEU A 250 14.00 12.63 -22.02
CA LEU A 250 13.76 13.19 -23.35
C LEU A 250 13.47 12.11 -24.39
N LEU A 251 14.22 11.00 -24.36
CA LEU A 251 13.94 9.84 -25.21
C LEU A 251 12.53 9.27 -24.95
N ALA A 252 12.16 9.12 -23.68
CA ALA A 252 10.82 8.67 -23.30
C ALA A 252 9.72 9.63 -23.78
N LEU A 253 9.97 10.95 -23.76
CA LEU A 253 9.05 11.95 -24.26
C LEU A 253 8.88 11.88 -25.78
N GLU A 254 9.96 11.70 -26.53
CA GLU A 254 9.93 11.51 -27.99
C GLU A 254 9.23 10.21 -28.39
N ASP A 255 9.47 9.12 -27.65
CA ASP A 255 8.78 7.85 -27.85
C ASP A 255 7.27 8.00 -27.61
N LEU A 256 6.87 8.72 -26.56
CA LEU A 256 5.46 8.98 -26.27
C LEU A 256 4.80 9.82 -27.38
N ALA A 257 5.50 10.84 -27.88
CA ALA A 257 5.01 11.69 -28.96
C ALA A 257 4.83 10.95 -30.29
N ARG A 258 5.57 9.85 -30.51
CA ARG A 258 5.41 8.99 -31.70
C ARG A 258 4.24 8.00 -31.61
N ARG A 259 3.73 7.74 -30.40
CA ARG A 259 2.65 6.76 -30.15
C ARG A 259 1.26 7.39 -30.11
N ASN A 260 1.18 8.72 -29.98
CA ASN A 260 -0.04 9.52 -29.97
C ASN A 260 -0.23 10.22 -31.32
#